data_AF-A0A9P4X414-F1
#
_entry.id   AF-A0A9P4X414-F1
#
_cell.length_a   1.000
_cell.length_b   1.000
_cell.length_c   1.000
_cell.angle_alpha   90.00
_cell.angle_beta   90.00
_cell.angle_gamma   90.00
#
_symmetry.space_group_name_H-M   'P 1'
#
loop_
_entity.id
_entity.type
_entity.pdbx_description
1 polymer ?
#
loop_
_entity_poly.entity_id
_entity_poly.type
_entity_poly.pdbx_seq_one_letter_code
_entity_poly.pdbx_strand_id
1 'polypeptide(L)'
;MPGADQDTAAVRSMSEDLPNNAAAAAKAKAADSPANVNGGIAMSHHGTASLPNIVTFASSMETATRRASQQVNPESPRTDAPRRSLSYALRQESDVYYDSRAGTRKEWKRRDRTLQDYYGNNPQLLPQLPFTWHHGWKRWRLFLFAIMVVIDGSVVPIVLYYAMRYAGHVPGWIIFAVITTIWGGPTYVEFGIRTLRLIKKERFYRPLGTDSRWCFDTLNWTSVLTITAVTALFIVGSAPHEVWLRVLCMPAPAILYSIGGVLFLITLYHAMDWRAPFRLSSTGKGEKVLPGVYYFIEDVVAVNAGAGRPYREALAARYTASPRFRRMLFVQSLFWSIPALILAAGLTVIALIHPIPATVAYGVCWAVPFIWCALWCGITIKWCKRDMVREREEWERKNPTEKLEAASNEPLAGV
;
A
#
# COMPACT_ATOMS: atom_id res chain seq x y z
N MET A 1 -46.99 54.10 36.04
CA MET A 1 -47.55 54.08 37.41
C MET A 1 -48.73 53.13 37.46
N PRO A 2 -48.96 52.45 38.58
CA PRO A 2 -47.98 51.67 39.36
C PRO A 2 -48.44 50.19 39.41
N GLY A 3 -47.57 49.20 39.57
CA GLY A 3 -46.95 48.82 40.85
C GLY A 3 -47.56 47.48 41.31
N ALA A 4 -46.97 46.73 42.24
CA ALA A 4 -45.72 46.92 42.96
C ALA A 4 -45.25 45.56 43.56
N ASP A 5 -43.94 45.45 43.83
CA ASP A 5 -43.34 44.89 45.07
C ASP A 5 -43.44 43.37 45.36
N GLN A 6 -42.53 42.69 46.07
CA GLN A 6 -41.20 42.93 46.74
C GLN A 6 -40.53 41.52 46.86
N ASP A 7 -39.24 41.24 47.13
CA ASP A 7 -37.98 41.98 47.37
C ASP A 7 -36.81 41.06 46.91
N THR A 8 -35.59 41.49 46.51
CA THR A 8 -34.35 41.86 47.26
C THR A 8 -33.93 40.91 48.42
N ALA A 9 -32.65 40.66 48.74
CA ALA A 9 -31.36 41.20 48.25
C ALA A 9 -30.18 40.18 48.42
N ALA A 10 -29.08 40.40 47.67
CA ALA A 10 -27.68 40.60 48.12
C ALA A 10 -27.04 39.75 49.26
N VAL A 11 -25.72 39.53 49.39
CA VAL A 11 -24.47 39.75 48.60
C VAL A 11 -23.36 39.01 49.36
N ARG A 12 -22.40 38.36 48.69
CA ARG A 12 -20.95 38.46 49.05
C ARG A 12 -20.00 37.80 48.05
N SER A 13 -19.12 38.63 47.51
CA SER A 13 -17.83 38.26 46.95
C SER A 13 -16.79 38.06 48.06
N MET A 14 -15.85 37.13 47.87
CA MET A 14 -14.48 37.28 48.39
C MET A 14 -13.47 36.78 47.35
N SER A 15 -12.66 37.72 46.87
CA SER A 15 -11.31 37.50 46.30
C SER A 15 -10.27 37.70 47.42
N GLU A 16 -8.97 37.69 47.07
CA GLU A 16 -7.77 37.74 47.94
C GLU A 16 -7.29 36.34 48.41
N ASP A 17 -5.99 35.99 48.42
CA ASP A 17 -4.86 36.57 47.69
C ASP A 17 -3.67 35.55 47.54
N LEU A 18 -2.64 35.96 46.78
CA LEU A 18 -1.36 35.30 46.45
C LEU A 18 -0.36 35.23 47.66
N PRO A 19 0.94 34.81 47.56
CA PRO A 19 1.70 33.99 46.57
C PRO A 19 2.69 32.93 47.16
N ASN A 20 3.42 32.24 46.25
CA ASN A 20 4.88 31.91 46.30
C ASN A 20 5.51 30.79 47.17
N ASN A 21 6.56 30.23 46.55
CA ASN A 21 7.81 29.66 47.12
C ASN A 21 7.78 28.37 47.96
N ALA A 22 8.12 27.25 47.31
CA ALA A 22 8.83 26.13 47.94
C ALA A 22 9.72 25.36 46.93
N ALA A 23 10.69 26.05 46.34
CA ALA A 23 11.86 25.38 45.76
C ALA A 23 12.98 25.35 46.81
N ALA A 24 13.63 24.19 46.96
CA ALA A 24 14.81 23.92 47.79
C ALA A 24 14.69 24.10 49.33
N ALA A 25 14.89 23.01 50.09
CA ALA A 25 16.09 22.87 50.95
C ALA A 25 16.18 21.54 51.72
N ALA A 26 16.79 20.52 51.10
CA ALA A 26 17.66 19.52 51.75
C ALA A 26 18.50 18.91 50.61
N LYS A 27 19.72 19.38 50.26
CA LYS A 27 20.99 19.40 51.03
C LYS A 27 21.21 18.06 51.75
N ALA A 28 22.30 17.32 51.54
CA ALA A 28 23.51 17.50 50.71
C ALA A 28 24.07 16.07 50.37
N LYS A 29 25.24 15.81 49.74
CA LYS A 29 26.49 16.57 49.55
C LYS A 29 27.41 15.83 48.54
N ALA A 30 28.23 16.58 47.79
CA ALA A 30 29.51 16.16 47.16
C ALA A 30 29.52 15.01 46.10
N ALA A 31 30.53 14.86 45.23
CA ALA A 31 31.48 15.80 44.58
C ALA A 31 32.25 15.04 43.46
N ASP A 32 32.90 15.78 42.55
CA ASP A 32 34.06 15.42 41.71
C ASP A 32 34.09 14.13 40.85
N SER A 33 34.03 14.33 39.52
CA SER A 33 35.15 14.28 38.53
C SER A 33 36.44 13.45 38.82
N PRO A 34 37.27 13.07 37.81
CA PRO A 34 37.12 13.19 36.33
C PRO A 34 37.67 11.98 35.50
N ALA A 35 37.78 12.20 34.18
CA ALA A 35 38.85 11.74 33.26
C ALA A 35 38.98 10.25 32.80
N ASN A 36 38.68 10.03 31.51
CA ASN A 36 39.62 9.81 30.38
C ASN A 36 40.89 8.93 30.55
N VAL A 37 41.43 8.45 29.41
CA VAL A 37 42.73 7.75 29.17
C VAL A 37 42.69 6.21 29.38
N ASN A 38 43.39 5.33 28.65
CA ASN A 38 43.83 5.25 27.22
C ASN A 38 44.47 3.85 27.00
N GLY A 39 44.49 3.33 25.76
CA GLY A 39 45.23 2.11 25.37
C GLY A 39 44.63 0.75 25.82
N GLY A 40 44.97 -0.39 25.20
CA GLY A 40 45.75 -0.59 23.98
C GLY A 40 46.24 -2.04 23.77
N ILE A 41 46.48 -2.40 22.49
CA ILE A 41 47.44 -3.41 21.98
C ILE A 41 47.16 -4.93 22.20
N ALA A 42 47.01 -5.63 21.06
CA ALA A 42 47.57 -6.96 20.67
C ALA A 42 46.67 -7.54 19.54
N MET A 43 47.03 -7.72 18.26
CA MET A 43 48.26 -7.92 17.47
C MET A 43 48.77 -9.37 17.35
N SER A 44 48.57 -9.98 16.16
CA SER A 44 49.40 -10.98 15.45
C SER A 44 48.79 -11.14 14.03
N HIS A 45 49.49 -10.83 12.92
CA HIS A 45 50.58 -11.56 12.22
C HIS A 45 50.18 -12.99 11.82
N HIS A 46 50.43 -13.55 10.63
CA HIS A 46 51.00 -13.16 9.31
C HIS A 46 50.32 -14.11 8.27
N GLY A 47 50.44 -14.09 6.94
CA GLY A 47 51.42 -13.55 5.98
C GLY A 47 51.12 -14.09 4.56
N THR A 48 51.92 -13.72 3.56
CA THR A 48 51.66 -13.87 2.11
C THR A 48 52.38 -15.04 1.42
N ALA A 49 51.84 -15.59 0.31
CA ALA A 49 52.62 -16.26 -0.76
C ALA A 49 51.81 -16.41 -2.08
N SER A 50 52.47 -16.76 -3.20
CA SER A 50 51.99 -16.55 -4.58
C SER A 50 52.36 -17.65 -5.60
N LEU A 51 51.41 -17.98 -6.53
CA LEU A 51 51.63 -18.56 -7.89
C LEU A 51 52.31 -19.97 -7.98
N PRO A 52 52.42 -20.67 -9.15
CA PRO A 52 52.08 -20.32 -10.56
C PRO A 52 51.23 -21.35 -11.38
N ASN A 53 51.09 -21.11 -12.70
CA ASN A 53 50.44 -21.94 -13.75
C ASN A 53 51.36 -23.04 -14.36
N ILE A 54 50.78 -24.13 -14.94
CA ILE A 54 51.29 -25.05 -16.02
C ILE A 54 50.36 -26.31 -16.09
N VAL A 55 49.98 -26.96 -17.22
CA VAL A 55 50.01 -26.64 -18.69
C VAL A 55 48.99 -27.51 -19.50
N THR A 56 48.83 -27.16 -20.79
CA THR A 56 48.18 -27.79 -21.99
C THR A 56 48.00 -29.32 -22.12
N PHE A 57 46.93 -29.74 -22.84
CA PHE A 57 46.99 -30.79 -23.89
C PHE A 57 46.06 -30.45 -25.08
N ALA A 58 46.41 -30.88 -26.29
CA ALA A 58 45.71 -30.59 -27.54
C ALA A 58 45.40 -31.86 -28.34
N SER A 59 44.38 -31.83 -29.20
CA SER A 59 44.20 -32.77 -30.32
C SER A 59 43.29 -32.17 -31.39
N SER A 60 43.64 -32.40 -32.66
CA SER A 60 43.00 -31.90 -33.87
C SER A 60 42.21 -33.00 -34.59
N MET A 61 41.20 -32.62 -35.40
CA MET A 61 40.98 -33.30 -36.68
C MET A 61 40.15 -32.46 -37.67
N GLU A 62 40.52 -32.51 -38.95
CA GLU A 62 39.88 -31.83 -40.07
C GLU A 62 38.86 -32.72 -40.80
N THR A 63 37.86 -32.08 -41.45
CA THR A 63 37.29 -32.36 -42.79
C THR A 63 35.81 -31.90 -42.82
N ALA A 64 35.18 -31.48 -43.91
CA ALA A 64 35.56 -30.91 -45.19
C ALA A 64 34.25 -30.60 -45.96
N THR A 65 34.18 -29.44 -46.62
CA THR A 65 33.44 -29.23 -47.89
C THR A 65 31.92 -29.49 -47.97
N ARG A 66 31.14 -28.40 -48.04
CA ARG A 66 30.38 -28.07 -49.27
C ARG A 66 29.96 -26.61 -49.34
N ARG A 67 30.25 -25.96 -50.47
CA ARG A 67 29.75 -24.61 -50.82
C ARG A 67 28.31 -24.71 -51.34
N ALA A 68 27.44 -23.84 -50.85
CA ALA A 68 26.28 -23.36 -51.59
C ALA A 68 26.06 -21.89 -51.20
N SER A 69 26.04 -21.00 -52.19
CA SER A 69 26.03 -19.55 -52.01
C SER A 69 24.62 -18.98 -52.11
N GLN A 70 24.19 -18.17 -51.14
CA GLN A 70 23.18 -17.13 -51.39
C GLN A 70 23.31 -15.95 -50.41
N GLN A 71 22.82 -14.79 -50.84
CA GLN A 71 23.27 -13.48 -50.36
C GLN A 71 22.66 -13.02 -49.02
N VAL A 72 23.55 -12.52 -48.16
CA VAL A 72 23.46 -11.31 -47.33
C VAL A 72 22.09 -10.62 -47.24
N ASN A 73 21.57 -10.55 -46.02
CA ASN A 73 21.07 -9.30 -45.44
C ASN A 73 21.35 -9.31 -43.92
N PRO A 74 21.90 -8.24 -43.32
CA PRO A 74 22.41 -8.29 -41.94
C PRO A 74 21.28 -8.24 -40.91
N GLU A 75 21.19 -9.28 -40.07
CA GLU A 75 20.35 -9.25 -38.87
C GLU A 75 20.81 -8.17 -37.88
N SER A 76 19.84 -7.64 -37.12
CA SER A 76 20.09 -6.79 -35.96
C SER A 76 21.05 -7.46 -34.96
N PRO A 77 22.03 -6.74 -34.37
CA PRO A 77 22.91 -7.33 -33.37
C PRO A 77 22.12 -7.67 -32.09
N ARG A 78 21.83 -8.96 -31.91
CA ARG A 78 21.38 -9.51 -30.62
C ARG A 78 22.48 -9.29 -29.60
N THR A 79 22.26 -8.34 -28.70
CA THR A 79 23.19 -8.01 -27.62
C THR A 79 22.83 -8.84 -26.39
N ASP A 80 23.32 -10.09 -26.36
CA ASP A 80 23.29 -10.97 -25.18
C ASP A 80 24.32 -10.52 -24.13
N ALA A 81 24.24 -9.24 -23.73
CA ALA A 81 25.00 -8.68 -22.64
C ALA A 81 24.11 -8.63 -21.37
N PRO A 82 24.55 -9.17 -20.22
CA PRO A 82 23.82 -9.01 -18.98
C PRO A 82 23.71 -7.52 -18.66
N ARG A 83 22.48 -7.04 -18.43
CA ARG A 83 22.15 -5.61 -18.24
C ARG A 83 22.84 -5.03 -17.01
N ARG A 84 24.11 -4.65 -17.17
CA ARG A 84 24.94 -4.04 -16.13
C ARG A 84 24.35 -2.67 -15.82
N SER A 85 23.89 -2.47 -14.59
CA SER A 85 23.38 -1.17 -14.16
C SER A 85 24.50 -0.13 -14.25
N LEU A 86 24.35 0.84 -15.15
CA LEU A 86 25.28 1.95 -15.30
C LEU A 86 25.49 2.65 -13.94
N SER A 87 26.71 3.11 -13.68
CA SER A 87 27.00 3.93 -12.51
C SER A 87 26.16 5.21 -12.56
N TYR A 88 25.87 5.80 -11.40
CA TYR A 88 24.93 6.92 -11.30
C TYR A 88 25.34 8.13 -12.16
N ALA A 89 26.63 8.33 -12.39
CA ALA A 89 27.20 9.40 -13.23
C ALA A 89 27.15 9.11 -14.75
N LEU A 90 26.87 7.87 -15.17
CA LEU A 90 26.73 7.47 -16.58
C LEU A 90 25.25 7.28 -16.99
N ARG A 91 24.31 7.65 -16.12
CA ARG A 91 22.89 7.67 -16.48
C ARG A 91 22.63 8.94 -17.27
N GLN A 92 22.14 8.79 -18.51
CA GLN A 92 21.63 9.91 -19.29
C GLN A 92 20.62 10.69 -18.43
N GLU A 93 20.86 11.98 -18.23
CA GLU A 93 19.95 12.86 -17.53
C GLU A 93 18.62 12.85 -18.28
N SER A 94 17.57 12.37 -17.61
CA SER A 94 16.23 12.44 -18.16
C SER A 94 15.62 13.77 -17.75
N ASP A 95 15.04 14.49 -18.72
CA ASP A 95 14.28 15.75 -18.50
C ASP A 95 13.17 15.60 -17.43
N VAL A 96 12.79 14.36 -17.14
CA VAL A 96 11.92 13.99 -16.03
C VAL A 96 12.73 13.72 -14.76
N TYR A 97 12.35 14.36 -13.64
CA TYR A 97 12.77 13.97 -12.28
C TYR A 97 12.23 12.57 -11.91
N TYR A 98 12.85 11.53 -12.43
CA TYR A 98 12.62 10.14 -12.07
C TYR A 98 13.78 9.61 -11.21
N ASP A 99 13.81 10.04 -9.94
CA ASP A 99 14.50 9.26 -8.94
C ASP A 99 13.55 8.25 -8.27
N SER A 100 13.81 6.97 -8.52
CA SER A 100 13.24 5.85 -7.74
C SER A 100 13.54 5.96 -6.23
N ARG A 101 14.52 6.77 -5.84
CA ARG A 101 14.88 7.11 -4.46
C ARG A 101 14.02 8.25 -3.87
N ALA A 102 13.24 8.99 -4.66
CA ALA A 102 12.29 10.01 -4.16
C ALA A 102 11.23 9.43 -3.21
N GLY A 103 10.88 8.14 -3.38
CA GLY A 103 10.08 7.36 -2.44
C GLY A 103 10.81 6.92 -1.16
N THR A 104 12.05 7.36 -0.91
CA THR A 104 12.83 6.99 0.27
C THR A 104 12.72 8.02 1.38
N ARG A 105 12.76 7.53 2.61
CA ARG A 105 12.75 8.36 3.83
C ARG A 105 13.94 9.32 3.93
N LYS A 106 15.10 9.00 3.33
CA LYS A 106 16.27 9.87 3.33
C LYS A 106 16.05 11.09 2.43
N GLU A 107 15.53 10.87 1.22
CA GLU A 107 15.26 11.93 0.25
C GLU A 107 14.07 12.80 0.65
N TRP A 108 13.00 12.18 1.17
CA TRP A 108 11.86 12.89 1.75
C TRP A 108 12.25 13.90 2.87
N LYS A 109 13.36 13.66 3.59
CA LYS A 109 13.90 14.59 4.60
C LYS A 109 14.86 15.64 4.04
N ARG A 110 15.40 15.43 2.84
CA ARG A 110 16.39 16.33 2.21
C ARG A 110 15.77 17.30 1.22
N ARG A 111 14.65 16.93 0.59
CA ARG A 111 13.96 17.79 -0.37
C ARG A 111 13.36 19.01 0.34
N ASP A 112 13.49 20.16 -0.32
CA ASP A 112 12.92 21.45 0.11
C ASP A 112 11.43 21.58 -0.29
N ARG A 113 11.05 21.03 -1.45
CA ARG A 113 9.70 21.14 -2.05
C ARG A 113 8.99 19.79 -2.09
N THR A 114 7.66 19.80 -2.17
CA THR A 114 6.88 18.55 -2.37
C THR A 114 6.92 18.10 -3.83
N LEU A 115 6.62 16.83 -4.10
CA LEU A 115 6.49 16.36 -5.48
C LEU A 115 5.29 17.01 -6.19
N GLN A 116 4.26 17.37 -5.43
CA GLN A 116 3.08 18.07 -5.96
C GLN A 116 3.45 19.48 -6.44
N ASP A 117 4.27 20.21 -5.69
CA ASP A 117 4.78 21.53 -6.12
C ASP A 117 5.71 21.41 -7.32
N TYR A 118 6.58 20.40 -7.35
CA TYR A 118 7.50 20.18 -8.48
C TYR A 118 6.72 19.96 -9.80
N TYR A 119 5.73 19.07 -9.80
CA TYR A 119 4.90 18.84 -10.99
C TYR A 119 3.95 20.01 -11.30
N GLY A 120 3.52 20.78 -10.29
CA GLY A 120 2.76 22.02 -10.51
C GLY A 120 3.56 23.08 -11.26
N ASN A 121 4.88 23.16 -11.03
CA ASN A 121 5.79 24.05 -11.75
C ASN A 121 6.27 23.49 -13.11
N ASN A 122 6.01 22.21 -13.41
CA ASN A 122 6.45 21.54 -14.64
C ASN A 122 5.27 20.79 -15.30
N PRO A 123 4.23 21.51 -15.78
CA PRO A 123 3.00 20.91 -16.33
C PRO A 123 3.22 20.05 -17.59
N GLN A 124 4.34 20.22 -18.28
CA GLN A 124 4.75 19.40 -19.43
C GLN A 124 5.13 17.95 -19.03
N LEU A 125 5.58 17.74 -17.79
CA LEU A 125 6.05 16.44 -17.31
C LEU A 125 4.88 15.57 -16.81
N LEU A 126 4.73 14.36 -17.37
CA LEU A 126 3.76 13.38 -16.86
C LEU A 126 4.18 12.93 -15.43
N PRO A 127 3.35 13.14 -14.39
CA PRO A 127 3.76 12.81 -13.03
C PRO A 127 4.01 11.31 -12.84
N GLN A 128 5.25 10.97 -12.51
CA GLN A 128 5.68 9.59 -12.33
C GLN A 128 5.42 9.12 -10.90
N LEU A 129 4.84 7.92 -10.76
CA LEU A 129 4.62 7.29 -9.47
C LEU A 129 5.95 6.71 -8.94
N PRO A 130 6.45 7.11 -7.76
CA PRO A 130 7.75 6.70 -7.22
C PRO A 130 7.74 5.25 -6.64
N PHE A 131 6.93 4.39 -7.26
CA PHE A 131 6.81 2.97 -6.93
C PHE A 131 6.69 2.19 -8.25
N THR A 132 7.69 1.37 -8.56
CA THR A 132 7.66 0.50 -9.75
C THR A 132 7.70 -0.97 -9.35
N TRP A 133 6.85 -1.78 -10.00
CA TRP A 133 6.75 -3.21 -9.74
C TRP A 133 7.99 -4.01 -10.23
N HIS A 134 8.77 -3.42 -11.14
CA HIS A 134 9.84 -4.11 -11.85
C HIS A 134 11.14 -4.28 -11.04
N HIS A 135 11.38 -3.49 -10.00
CA HIS A 135 12.67 -3.50 -9.28
C HIS A 135 12.52 -3.46 -7.74
N GLY A 136 13.32 -4.29 -7.05
CA GLY A 136 13.55 -4.20 -5.59
C GLY A 136 12.78 -5.18 -4.70
N TRP A 137 13.33 -5.43 -3.50
CA TRP A 137 12.84 -6.40 -2.51
C TRP A 137 11.44 -6.07 -1.96
N LYS A 138 11.03 -4.78 -1.98
CA LYS A 138 9.70 -4.33 -1.54
C LYS A 138 8.54 -5.03 -2.26
N ARG A 139 8.72 -5.42 -3.53
CA ARG A 139 7.68 -6.15 -4.32
C ARG A 139 7.42 -7.54 -3.76
N TRP A 140 8.47 -8.26 -3.37
CA TRP A 140 8.38 -9.61 -2.84
C TRP A 140 7.66 -9.61 -1.51
N ARG A 141 7.93 -8.62 -0.64
CA ARG A 141 7.20 -8.47 0.62
C ARG A 141 5.70 -8.25 0.40
N LEU A 142 5.30 -7.40 -0.55
CA LEU A 142 3.88 -7.15 -0.84
C LEU A 142 3.19 -8.35 -1.48
N PHE A 143 3.88 -9.05 -2.38
CA PHE A 143 3.37 -10.26 -3.06
C PHE A 143 3.24 -11.46 -2.10
N LEU A 144 4.26 -11.72 -1.29
CA LEU A 144 4.23 -12.74 -0.24
C LEU A 144 3.15 -12.42 0.81
N PHE A 145 2.98 -11.15 1.18
CA PHE A 145 1.88 -10.73 2.05
C PHE A 145 0.51 -11.02 1.41
N ALA A 146 0.30 -10.67 0.14
CA ALA A 146 -0.96 -10.95 -0.55
C ALA A 146 -1.25 -12.46 -0.65
N ILE A 147 -0.25 -13.29 -0.96
CA ILE A 147 -0.38 -14.76 -0.94
C ILE A 147 -0.70 -15.26 0.47
N MET A 148 0.01 -14.79 1.49
CA MET A 148 -0.21 -15.20 2.88
C MET A 148 -1.62 -14.85 3.36
N VAL A 149 -2.15 -13.67 3.01
CA VAL A 149 -3.55 -13.28 3.28
C VAL A 149 -4.56 -14.15 2.53
N VAL A 150 -4.26 -14.61 1.31
CA VAL A 150 -5.14 -15.56 0.59
C VAL A 150 -5.10 -16.94 1.24
N ILE A 151 -3.93 -17.44 1.64
CA ILE A 151 -3.78 -18.75 2.31
C ILE A 151 -4.50 -18.73 3.66
N ASP A 152 -4.16 -17.78 4.53
CA ASP A 152 -4.77 -17.58 5.85
C ASP A 152 -6.27 -17.29 5.75
N GLY A 153 -6.65 -16.44 4.79
CA GLY A 153 -8.04 -16.00 4.60
C GLY A 153 -8.96 -17.02 3.93
N SER A 154 -8.47 -18.06 3.27
CA SER A 154 -9.34 -19.01 2.53
C SER A 154 -8.92 -20.46 2.63
N VAL A 155 -7.66 -20.78 2.36
CA VAL A 155 -7.16 -22.16 2.34
C VAL A 155 -7.19 -22.75 3.75
N VAL A 156 -6.75 -21.98 4.76
CA VAL A 156 -6.68 -22.44 6.14
C VAL A 156 -8.07 -22.80 6.71
N PRO A 157 -9.11 -21.94 6.68
CA PRO A 157 -10.46 -22.31 7.14
C PRO A 157 -11.03 -23.53 6.42
N ILE A 158 -10.94 -23.58 5.09
CA ILE A 158 -11.47 -24.69 4.28
C ILE A 158 -10.75 -26.00 4.63
N VAL A 159 -9.42 -26.04 4.55
CA VAL A 159 -8.64 -27.26 4.76
C VAL A 159 -8.78 -27.75 6.20
N LEU A 160 -8.69 -26.87 7.21
CA LEU A 160 -8.88 -27.24 8.61
C LEU A 160 -10.28 -27.80 8.87
N TYR A 161 -11.32 -27.15 8.34
CA TYR A 161 -12.70 -27.59 8.49
C TYR A 161 -12.90 -29.00 7.92
N TYR A 162 -12.58 -29.21 6.64
CA TYR A 162 -12.81 -30.50 5.98
C TYR A 162 -11.90 -31.61 6.54
N ALA A 163 -10.62 -31.32 6.83
CA ALA A 163 -9.71 -32.32 7.39
C ALA A 163 -10.16 -32.79 8.78
N MET A 164 -10.44 -31.87 9.71
CA MET A 164 -10.87 -32.26 11.06
C MET A 164 -12.27 -32.88 11.07
N ARG A 165 -13.18 -32.45 10.19
CA ARG A 165 -14.56 -32.96 10.14
C ARG A 165 -14.68 -34.37 9.55
N TYR A 166 -13.86 -34.71 8.55
CA TYR A 166 -13.98 -35.97 7.80
C TYR A 166 -12.86 -36.98 8.10
N ALA A 167 -11.62 -36.55 8.35
CA ALA A 167 -10.56 -37.46 8.79
C ALA A 167 -10.52 -37.57 10.31
N GLY A 168 -10.51 -36.42 11.01
CA GLY A 168 -10.36 -36.37 12.47
C GLY A 168 -11.62 -36.71 13.29
N HIS A 169 -12.81 -36.75 12.66
CA HIS A 169 -14.10 -36.95 13.33
C HIS A 169 -14.36 -35.99 14.52
N VAL A 170 -13.75 -34.81 14.49
CA VAL A 170 -13.72 -33.84 15.59
C VAL A 170 -15.07 -33.12 15.72
N PRO A 171 -15.59 -32.87 16.94
CA PRO A 171 -16.80 -32.08 17.14
C PRO A 171 -16.63 -30.63 16.68
N GLY A 172 -17.70 -30.04 16.16
CA GLY A 172 -17.66 -28.75 15.45
C GLY A 172 -17.10 -27.58 16.26
N TRP A 173 -17.36 -27.53 17.57
CA TRP A 173 -16.87 -26.45 18.43
C TRP A 173 -15.34 -26.43 18.56
N ILE A 174 -14.67 -27.60 18.60
CA ILE A 174 -13.21 -27.68 18.60
C ILE A 174 -12.66 -27.21 17.24
N ILE A 175 -13.28 -27.67 16.14
CA ILE A 175 -12.89 -27.27 14.77
C ILE A 175 -12.89 -25.74 14.64
N PHE A 176 -13.96 -25.09 15.08
CA PHE A 176 -14.08 -23.64 14.97
C PHE A 176 -13.28 -22.86 16.01
N ALA A 177 -13.02 -23.39 17.20
CA ALA A 177 -12.05 -22.80 18.14
C ALA A 177 -10.64 -22.76 17.52
N VAL A 178 -10.21 -23.84 16.87
CA VAL A 178 -8.90 -23.90 16.17
C VAL A 178 -8.88 -22.94 14.98
N ILE A 179 -9.89 -22.96 14.11
CA ILE A 179 -9.98 -22.06 12.95
C ILE A 179 -9.95 -20.59 13.40
N THR A 180 -10.77 -20.21 14.39
CA THR A 180 -10.87 -18.81 14.86
C THR A 180 -9.58 -18.33 15.52
N THR A 181 -8.80 -19.23 16.14
CA THR A 181 -7.51 -18.91 16.78
C THR A 181 -6.40 -18.67 15.76
N ILE A 182 -6.38 -19.44 14.66
CA ILE A 182 -5.35 -19.33 13.61
C ILE A 182 -5.70 -18.21 12.62
N TRP A 183 -6.98 -18.10 12.25
CA TRP A 183 -7.44 -17.21 11.19
C TRP A 183 -7.17 -15.74 11.48
N GLY A 184 -6.64 -15.06 10.46
CA GLY A 184 -6.43 -13.62 10.50
C GLY A 184 -5.10 -13.20 11.12
N GLY A 185 -4.31 -14.13 11.68
CA GLY A 185 -3.04 -13.82 12.37
C GLY A 185 -2.12 -12.87 11.58
N PRO A 186 -1.71 -13.21 10.34
CA PRO A 186 -0.93 -12.33 9.47
C PRO A 186 -1.61 -10.99 9.15
N THR A 187 -2.94 -11.00 9.02
CA THR A 187 -3.75 -9.82 8.73
C THR A 187 -3.80 -8.85 9.92
N TYR A 188 -3.98 -9.36 11.14
CA TYR A 188 -3.93 -8.61 12.39
C TYR A 188 -2.53 -8.04 12.65
N VAL A 189 -1.47 -8.80 12.37
CA VAL A 189 -0.09 -8.32 12.51
C VAL A 189 0.20 -7.15 11.55
N GLU A 190 -0.13 -7.25 10.26
CA GLU A 190 0.08 -6.10 9.35
C GLU A 190 -0.88 -4.94 9.66
N PHE A 191 -2.09 -5.17 10.15
CA PHE A 191 -2.99 -4.11 10.65
C PHE A 191 -2.39 -3.39 11.87
N GLY A 192 -1.83 -4.11 12.84
CA GLY A 192 -1.11 -3.55 13.98
C GLY A 192 0.11 -2.75 13.54
N ILE A 193 0.93 -3.31 12.64
CA ILE A 193 2.10 -2.63 12.07
C ILE A 193 1.69 -1.38 11.28
N ARG A 194 0.60 -1.42 10.51
CA ARG A 194 0.02 -0.28 9.78
C ARG A 194 -0.41 0.83 10.75
N THR A 195 -1.16 0.48 11.78
CA THR A 195 -1.61 1.38 12.85
C THR A 195 -0.40 2.04 13.55
N LEU A 196 0.63 1.26 13.89
CA LEU A 196 1.90 1.78 14.45
C LEU A 196 2.68 2.67 13.47
N ARG A 197 2.66 2.40 12.16
CA ARG A 197 3.28 3.26 11.13
C ARG A 197 2.58 4.62 11.04
N LEU A 198 1.27 4.70 11.28
CA LEU A 198 0.46 5.94 11.24
C LEU A 198 0.59 6.79 12.53
N ILE A 199 0.58 6.15 13.70
CA ILE A 199 0.65 6.83 15.02
C ILE A 199 2.03 7.44 15.31
N LYS A 200 3.10 6.99 14.64
CA LYS A 200 4.47 7.50 14.83
C LYS A 200 4.55 9.03 14.69
N LYS A 201 5.45 9.66 15.47
CA LYS A 201 5.68 11.12 15.46
C LYS A 201 6.15 11.61 14.09
N GLU A 202 6.91 10.79 13.37
CA GLU A 202 7.37 11.07 12.00
C GLU A 202 6.22 10.94 10.99
N ARG A 203 5.92 12.04 10.29
CA ARG A 203 4.76 12.19 9.39
C ARG A 203 4.84 11.40 8.06
N PHE A 204 5.89 10.60 7.84
CA PHE A 204 6.21 9.96 6.55
C PHE A 204 5.09 9.05 5.99
N TYR A 205 4.28 8.42 6.84
CA TYR A 205 3.18 7.53 6.43
C TYR A 205 1.78 8.14 6.58
N ARG A 206 1.67 9.39 7.04
CA ARG A 206 0.39 10.05 7.30
C ARG A 206 -0.25 10.55 6.00
N PRO A 207 -1.58 10.69 5.91
CA PRO A 207 -2.21 11.38 4.78
C PRO A 207 -1.69 12.80 4.56
N LEU A 208 -1.93 13.33 3.37
CA LEU A 208 -1.65 14.74 3.05
C LEU A 208 -2.64 15.64 3.81
N GLY A 209 -2.27 16.90 4.04
CA GLY A 209 -3.15 17.91 4.65
C GLY A 209 -3.54 17.69 6.12
N THR A 210 -2.79 16.86 6.89
CA THR A 210 -2.99 16.73 8.35
C THR A 210 -1.70 16.47 9.12
N ASP A 211 -1.58 17.13 10.26
CA ASP A 211 -0.50 16.97 11.23
C ASP A 211 -0.93 16.27 12.54
N SER A 212 -2.22 15.94 12.70
CA SER A 212 -2.68 15.15 13.85
C SER A 212 -2.20 13.71 13.76
N ARG A 213 -1.78 13.13 14.91
CA ARG A 213 -1.33 11.73 15.02
C ARG A 213 -2.48 10.72 14.96
N TRP A 214 -3.72 11.19 15.11
CA TRP A 214 -4.93 10.38 15.21
C TRP A 214 -5.75 10.34 13.91
N CYS A 215 -5.25 10.95 12.83
CA CYS A 215 -5.83 10.80 11.50
C CYS A 215 -5.39 9.47 10.86
N PHE A 216 -6.13 8.41 11.17
CA PHE A 216 -6.08 7.16 10.41
C PHE A 216 -6.63 7.38 8.99
N ASP A 217 -6.15 6.56 8.05
CA ASP A 217 -6.55 6.63 6.65
C ASP A 217 -7.70 5.66 6.32
N THR A 218 -8.27 5.82 5.13
CA THR A 218 -9.52 5.18 4.72
C THR A 218 -9.42 3.66 4.73
N LEU A 219 -8.28 3.12 4.29
CA LEU A 219 -8.04 1.67 4.36
C LEU A 219 -7.98 1.18 5.82
N ASN A 220 -7.36 1.94 6.74
CA ASN A 220 -7.29 1.50 8.15
C ASN A 220 -8.68 1.43 8.79
N TRP A 221 -9.56 2.40 8.52
CA TRP A 221 -10.97 2.33 8.94
C TRP A 221 -11.75 1.20 8.28
N THR A 222 -11.50 0.93 7.00
CA THR A 222 -12.07 -0.22 6.29
C THR A 222 -11.62 -1.54 6.92
N SER A 223 -10.33 -1.64 7.30
CA SER A 223 -9.80 -2.81 8.02
C SER A 223 -10.45 -2.97 9.39
N VAL A 224 -10.65 -1.90 10.17
CA VAL A 224 -11.38 -1.96 11.45
C VAL A 224 -12.80 -2.50 11.22
N LEU A 225 -13.55 -1.92 10.28
CA LEU A 225 -14.91 -2.39 9.95
C LEU A 225 -14.93 -3.88 9.57
N THR A 226 -14.01 -4.29 8.68
CA THR A 226 -13.92 -5.67 8.19
C THR A 226 -13.56 -6.65 9.30
N ILE A 227 -12.57 -6.32 10.13
CA ILE A 227 -12.15 -7.12 11.28
C ILE A 227 -13.31 -7.25 12.27
N THR A 228 -13.94 -6.15 12.66
CA THR A 228 -15.08 -6.16 13.60
C THR A 228 -16.23 -7.01 13.06
N ALA A 229 -16.62 -6.85 11.79
CA ALA A 229 -17.70 -7.63 11.18
C ALA A 229 -17.39 -9.13 11.14
N VAL A 230 -16.19 -9.52 10.72
CA VAL A 230 -15.80 -10.94 10.65
C VAL A 230 -15.63 -11.56 12.02
N THR A 231 -14.94 -10.88 12.95
CA THR A 231 -14.75 -11.39 14.31
C THR A 231 -16.08 -11.53 15.05
N ALA A 232 -17.04 -10.61 14.84
CA ALA A 232 -18.39 -10.77 15.39
C ALA A 232 -19.10 -12.02 14.83
N LEU A 233 -18.99 -12.30 13.52
CA LEU A 233 -19.56 -13.51 12.91
C LEU A 233 -18.90 -14.80 13.44
N PHE A 234 -17.58 -14.80 13.65
CA PHE A 234 -16.90 -15.92 14.29
C PHE A 234 -17.40 -16.14 15.72
N ILE A 235 -17.40 -15.11 16.57
CA ILE A 235 -17.86 -15.19 17.97
C ILE A 235 -19.30 -15.69 18.05
N VAL A 236 -20.22 -15.07 17.31
CA VAL A 236 -21.64 -15.48 17.32
C VAL A 236 -21.83 -16.90 16.76
N GLY A 237 -21.08 -17.25 15.71
CA GLY A 237 -21.16 -18.56 15.09
C GLY A 237 -20.58 -19.71 15.94
N SER A 238 -19.57 -19.43 16.76
CA SER A 238 -18.87 -20.40 17.59
C SER A 238 -19.27 -20.41 19.07
N ALA A 239 -20.11 -19.47 19.53
CA ALA A 239 -20.56 -19.41 20.92
C ALA A 239 -21.43 -20.61 21.38
N PRO A 240 -22.34 -21.18 20.55
CA PRO A 240 -23.11 -22.36 20.93
C PRO A 240 -22.27 -23.64 20.81
N HIS A 241 -22.53 -24.64 21.66
CA HIS A 241 -21.94 -25.98 21.55
C HIS A 241 -22.23 -26.62 20.18
N GLU A 242 -23.48 -26.47 19.70
CA GLU A 242 -23.88 -26.78 18.33
C GLU A 242 -23.60 -25.59 17.41
N VAL A 243 -22.40 -25.55 16.86
CA VAL A 243 -21.87 -24.44 16.05
C VAL A 243 -22.79 -24.04 14.89
N TRP A 244 -23.04 -22.74 14.76
CA TRP A 244 -23.92 -22.20 13.72
C TRP A 244 -23.17 -22.06 12.40
N LEU A 245 -23.02 -23.19 11.69
CA LEU A 245 -22.25 -23.29 10.45
C LEU A 245 -22.70 -22.32 9.35
N ARG A 246 -23.99 -21.96 9.30
CA ARG A 246 -24.53 -20.93 8.39
C ARG A 246 -24.10 -19.51 8.74
N VAL A 247 -23.81 -19.21 10.01
CA VAL A 247 -23.17 -17.93 10.41
C VAL A 247 -21.68 -17.98 10.09
N LEU A 248 -21.02 -19.11 10.33
CA LEU A 248 -19.58 -19.31 10.11
C LEU A 248 -19.17 -19.40 8.63
N CYS A 249 -20.13 -19.46 7.70
CA CYS A 249 -19.87 -19.29 6.26
C CYS A 249 -19.94 -17.83 5.78
N MET A 250 -20.51 -16.92 6.58
CA MET A 250 -20.65 -15.49 6.26
C MET A 250 -19.39 -14.61 6.40
N PRO A 251 -18.29 -14.99 7.09
CA PRO A 251 -17.06 -14.18 7.14
C PRO A 251 -16.52 -13.70 5.78
N ALA A 252 -16.36 -14.60 4.80
CA ALA A 252 -15.82 -14.22 3.50
C ALA A 252 -16.78 -13.32 2.68
N PRO A 253 -18.10 -13.58 2.64
CA PRO A 253 -19.09 -12.60 2.18
C PRO A 253 -19.04 -11.25 2.92
N ALA A 254 -18.82 -11.24 4.24
CA ALA A 254 -18.71 -10.02 5.04
C ALA A 254 -17.45 -9.19 4.72
N ILE A 255 -16.35 -9.83 4.30
CA ILE A 255 -15.18 -9.13 3.74
C ILE A 255 -15.57 -8.41 2.44
N LEU A 256 -16.29 -9.08 1.54
CA LEU A 256 -16.77 -8.47 0.30
C LEU A 256 -17.75 -7.30 0.57
N TYR A 257 -18.67 -7.44 1.52
CA TYR A 257 -19.55 -6.34 1.93
C TYR A 257 -18.78 -5.16 2.53
N SER A 258 -17.82 -5.42 3.42
CA SER A 258 -17.08 -4.36 4.13
C SER A 258 -16.18 -3.59 3.16
N ILE A 259 -15.37 -4.30 2.37
CA ILE A 259 -14.43 -3.68 1.42
C ILE A 259 -15.18 -3.14 0.20
N GLY A 260 -16.02 -3.95 -0.42
CA GLY A 260 -16.79 -3.57 -1.62
C GLY A 260 -17.83 -2.48 -1.33
N GLY A 261 -18.47 -2.52 -0.16
CA GLY A 261 -19.43 -1.52 0.29
C GLY A 261 -18.79 -0.17 0.60
N VAL A 262 -17.67 -0.13 1.34
CA VAL A 262 -16.93 1.13 1.55
C VAL A 262 -16.43 1.70 0.22
N LEU A 263 -15.90 0.84 -0.66
CA LEU A 263 -15.46 1.25 -1.99
C LEU A 263 -16.61 1.79 -2.84
N PHE A 264 -17.79 1.16 -2.79
CA PHE A 264 -19.01 1.60 -3.46
C PHE A 264 -19.46 2.96 -2.94
N LEU A 265 -19.61 3.11 -1.62
CA LEU A 265 -20.09 4.34 -0.98
C LEU A 265 -19.19 5.54 -1.33
N ILE A 266 -17.88 5.39 -1.24
CA ILE A 266 -16.95 6.48 -1.62
C ILE A 266 -17.08 6.82 -3.11
N THR A 267 -17.24 5.81 -3.97
CA THR A 267 -17.40 6.01 -5.42
C THR A 267 -18.76 6.64 -5.77
N LEU A 268 -19.81 6.35 -5.00
CA LEU A 268 -21.11 6.99 -5.09
C LEU A 268 -21.02 8.47 -4.70
N TYR A 269 -20.34 8.80 -3.59
CA TYR A 269 -20.07 10.19 -3.21
C TYR A 269 -19.31 10.95 -4.31
N HIS A 270 -18.31 10.32 -4.93
CA HIS A 270 -17.59 10.90 -6.07
C HIS A 270 -18.50 11.12 -7.29
N ALA A 271 -19.34 10.13 -7.63
CA ALA A 271 -20.24 10.19 -8.78
C ALA A 271 -21.36 11.23 -8.62
N MET A 272 -21.85 11.44 -7.39
CA MET A 272 -22.89 12.43 -7.05
C MET A 272 -22.32 13.83 -6.75
N ASP A 273 -21.00 14.03 -6.90
CA ASP A 273 -20.27 15.24 -6.54
C ASP A 273 -20.50 15.72 -5.09
N TRP A 274 -20.73 14.77 -4.17
CA TRP A 274 -20.94 15.07 -2.76
C TRP A 274 -19.61 15.39 -2.08
N ARG A 275 -19.62 16.42 -1.22
CA ARG A 275 -18.46 16.84 -0.42
C ARG A 275 -18.17 15.82 0.68
N ALA A 276 -16.90 15.64 1.01
CA ALA A 276 -16.45 14.70 2.04
C ALA A 276 -17.01 15.10 3.43
N PRO A 277 -17.88 14.29 4.06
CA PRO A 277 -18.53 14.67 5.33
C PRO A 277 -17.54 14.67 6.51
N PHE A 278 -16.51 13.84 6.41
CA PHE A 278 -15.34 13.76 7.28
C PHE A 278 -14.10 13.53 6.41
N ARG A 279 -12.90 13.48 7.02
CA ARG A 279 -11.64 13.30 6.29
C ARG A 279 -11.55 11.90 5.66
N LEU A 280 -11.32 11.83 4.35
CA LEU A 280 -11.07 10.57 3.63
C LEU A 280 -9.60 10.53 3.20
N SER A 281 -8.77 9.88 4.03
CA SER A 281 -7.30 9.86 3.89
C SER A 281 -6.73 11.26 3.59
N SER A 282 -6.19 11.50 2.39
CA SER A 282 -5.61 12.81 2.02
C SER A 282 -6.65 13.89 1.74
N THR A 283 -7.90 13.53 1.40
CA THR A 283 -9.00 14.49 1.16
C THR A 283 -9.55 15.03 2.48
N GLY A 284 -9.51 16.35 2.63
CA GLY A 284 -10.04 17.09 3.79
C GLY A 284 -11.57 17.05 3.89
N LYS A 285 -12.09 17.40 5.07
CA LYS A 285 -13.55 17.57 5.26
C LYS A 285 -14.03 18.74 4.39
N GLY A 286 -15.11 18.53 3.64
CA GLY A 286 -15.69 19.54 2.74
C GLY A 286 -15.09 19.61 1.35
N GLU A 287 -14.00 18.88 1.08
CA GLU A 287 -13.41 18.75 -0.27
C GLU A 287 -14.21 17.78 -1.16
N LYS A 288 -13.95 17.81 -2.47
CA LYS A 288 -14.55 16.89 -3.44
C LYS A 288 -14.00 15.48 -3.24
N VAL A 289 -14.88 14.50 -3.06
CA VAL A 289 -14.51 13.09 -2.90
C VAL A 289 -13.90 12.55 -4.19
N LEU A 290 -12.86 11.71 -4.08
CA LEU A 290 -12.19 11.03 -5.19
C LEU A 290 -12.73 9.59 -5.36
N PRO A 291 -12.53 8.92 -6.51
CA PRO A 291 -12.99 7.54 -6.70
C PRO A 291 -12.43 6.60 -5.63
N GLY A 292 -13.21 5.61 -5.18
CA GLY A 292 -12.83 4.74 -4.05
C GLY A 292 -11.44 4.10 -4.19
N VAL A 293 -11.08 3.64 -5.40
CA VAL A 293 -9.78 3.00 -5.68
C VAL A 293 -8.60 3.96 -5.53
N TYR A 294 -8.80 5.27 -5.68
CA TYR A 294 -7.76 6.27 -5.40
C TYR A 294 -7.24 6.10 -3.96
N TYR A 295 -8.14 6.13 -2.97
CA TYR A 295 -7.78 6.04 -1.56
C TYR A 295 -7.17 4.67 -1.22
N PHE A 296 -7.70 3.58 -1.76
CA PHE A 296 -7.15 2.25 -1.51
C PHE A 296 -5.73 2.09 -2.06
N ILE A 297 -5.46 2.55 -3.29
CA ILE A 297 -4.11 2.54 -3.86
C ILE A 297 -3.18 3.46 -3.08
N GLU A 298 -3.62 4.68 -2.76
CA GLU A 298 -2.89 5.64 -1.95
C GLU A 298 -2.44 5.01 -0.62
N ASP A 299 -3.37 4.41 0.10
CA ASP A 299 -3.22 3.89 1.46
C ASP A 299 -2.43 2.58 1.52
N VAL A 300 -2.60 1.68 0.55
CA VAL A 300 -1.80 0.44 0.44
C VAL A 300 -0.35 0.76 0.10
N VAL A 301 -0.11 1.58 -0.93
CA VAL A 301 1.25 1.80 -1.43
C VAL A 301 2.04 2.74 -0.50
N ALA A 302 1.39 3.76 0.09
CA ALA A 302 2.04 4.61 1.08
C ALA A 302 2.51 3.78 2.30
N VAL A 303 1.64 2.94 2.88
CA VAL A 303 1.91 2.31 4.20
C VAL A 303 2.39 0.86 4.11
N ASN A 304 1.74 -0.04 3.35
CA ASN A 304 2.13 -1.45 3.25
C ASN A 304 3.38 -1.64 2.37
N ALA A 305 3.38 -1.03 1.18
CA ALA A 305 4.55 -1.06 0.29
C ALA A 305 5.70 -0.14 0.78
N GLY A 306 5.39 0.79 1.69
CA GLY A 306 6.37 1.64 2.35
C GLY A 306 6.95 2.72 1.44
N ALA A 307 6.10 3.35 0.62
CA ALA A 307 6.46 4.47 -0.25
C ALA A 307 6.16 5.86 0.38
N GLY A 308 5.33 5.90 1.42
CA GLY A 308 5.03 7.10 2.22
C GLY A 308 4.40 8.27 1.45
N ARG A 309 4.52 9.48 2.03
CA ARG A 309 4.00 10.74 1.46
C ARG A 309 4.49 11.07 0.04
N PRO A 310 5.75 10.80 -0.38
CA PRO A 310 6.14 10.99 -1.77
C PRO A 310 5.24 10.27 -2.78
N TYR A 311 4.75 9.08 -2.45
CA TYR A 311 3.78 8.38 -3.30
C TYR A 311 2.42 9.07 -3.33
N ARG A 312 1.91 9.52 -2.17
CA ARG A 312 0.64 10.26 -2.08
C ARG A 312 0.67 11.55 -2.91
N GLU A 313 1.75 12.32 -2.81
CA GLU A 313 1.95 13.57 -3.57
C GLU A 313 2.03 13.32 -5.08
N ALA A 314 2.79 12.31 -5.51
CA ALA A 314 2.87 11.95 -6.93
C ALA A 314 1.56 11.39 -7.50
N LEU A 315 0.80 10.64 -6.69
CA LEU A 315 -0.53 10.15 -7.06
C LEU A 315 -1.53 11.30 -7.20
N ALA A 316 -1.52 12.26 -6.27
CA ALA A 316 -2.33 13.48 -6.35
C ALA A 316 -1.98 14.31 -7.59
N ALA A 317 -0.68 14.56 -7.84
CA ALA A 317 -0.21 15.28 -9.02
C ALA A 317 -0.67 14.59 -10.32
N ARG A 318 -0.49 13.26 -10.45
CA ARG A 318 -0.93 12.51 -11.63
C ARG A 318 -2.45 12.54 -11.81
N TYR A 319 -3.20 12.43 -10.72
CA TYR A 319 -4.66 12.50 -10.74
C TYR A 319 -5.15 13.86 -11.26
N THR A 320 -4.58 14.96 -10.79
CA THR A 320 -4.91 16.30 -11.30
C THR A 320 -4.53 16.44 -12.77
N ALA A 321 -3.30 16.06 -13.14
CA ALA A 321 -2.75 16.23 -14.48
C ALA A 321 -3.45 15.41 -15.57
N SER A 322 -3.81 14.15 -15.31
CA SER A 322 -4.19 13.18 -16.34
C SER A 322 -5.68 12.81 -16.31
N PRO A 323 -6.51 13.30 -17.26
CA PRO A 323 -7.93 12.92 -17.36
C PRO A 323 -8.13 11.42 -17.60
N ARG A 324 -7.20 10.79 -18.34
CA ARG A 324 -7.24 9.34 -18.61
C ARG A 324 -7.02 8.54 -17.33
N PHE A 325 -6.08 8.95 -16.48
CA PHE A 325 -5.82 8.32 -15.19
C PHE A 325 -7.02 8.46 -14.23
N ARG A 326 -7.65 9.64 -14.19
CA ARG A 326 -8.91 9.85 -13.44
C ARG A 326 -10.00 8.89 -13.89
N ARG A 327 -10.26 8.82 -15.20
CA ARG A 327 -11.25 7.90 -15.78
C ARG A 327 -10.93 6.43 -15.47
N MET A 328 -9.66 6.03 -15.57
CA MET A 328 -9.21 4.68 -15.23
C MET A 328 -9.53 4.34 -13.77
N LEU A 329 -9.18 5.21 -12.81
CA LEU A 329 -9.46 4.98 -11.39
C LEU A 329 -10.96 4.95 -11.07
N PHE A 330 -11.78 5.79 -11.73
CA PHE A 330 -13.23 5.74 -11.59
C PHE A 330 -13.82 4.41 -12.09
N VAL A 331 -13.45 3.99 -13.30
CA VAL A 331 -13.92 2.71 -13.87
C VAL A 331 -13.46 1.52 -13.04
N GLN A 332 -12.21 1.52 -12.55
CA GLN A 332 -11.73 0.49 -11.62
C GLN A 332 -12.52 0.48 -10.30
N SER A 333 -12.95 1.65 -9.81
CA SER A 333 -13.74 1.72 -8.58
C SER A 333 -15.12 1.06 -8.74
N LEU A 334 -15.79 1.27 -9.87
CA LEU A 334 -17.05 0.58 -10.19
C LEU A 334 -16.83 -0.92 -10.44
N PHE A 335 -15.77 -1.28 -11.18
CA PHE A 335 -15.43 -2.67 -11.55
C PHE A 335 -15.14 -3.58 -10.34
N TRP A 336 -14.59 -3.02 -9.25
CA TRP A 336 -14.36 -3.75 -8.01
C TRP A 336 -15.55 -3.70 -7.06
N SER A 337 -16.21 -2.55 -6.90
CA SER A 337 -17.25 -2.37 -5.87
C SER A 337 -18.57 -3.07 -6.20
N ILE A 338 -19.07 -2.90 -7.43
CA ILE A 338 -20.39 -3.44 -7.81
C ILE A 338 -20.40 -4.98 -7.83
N PRO A 339 -19.45 -5.68 -8.48
CA PRO A 339 -19.48 -7.14 -8.50
C PRO A 339 -19.16 -7.76 -7.14
N ALA A 340 -18.36 -7.11 -6.28
CA ALA A 340 -18.16 -7.56 -4.90
C ALA A 340 -19.47 -7.59 -4.11
N LEU A 341 -20.30 -6.55 -4.21
CA LEU A 341 -21.60 -6.49 -3.54
C LEU A 341 -22.62 -7.50 -4.12
N ILE A 342 -22.66 -7.66 -5.44
CA ILE A 342 -23.52 -8.67 -6.09
C ILE A 342 -23.11 -10.08 -5.66
N LEU A 343 -21.81 -10.37 -5.62
CA LEU A 343 -21.29 -11.66 -5.20
C LEU A 343 -21.56 -11.93 -3.71
N ALA A 344 -21.34 -10.92 -2.85
CA ALA A 344 -21.66 -11.02 -1.42
C ALA A 344 -23.16 -11.33 -1.18
N ALA A 345 -24.05 -10.68 -1.94
CA ALA A 345 -25.49 -10.96 -1.89
C ALA A 345 -25.83 -12.38 -2.35
N GLY A 346 -25.26 -12.85 -3.47
CA GLY A 346 -25.46 -14.21 -3.95
C GLY A 346 -24.99 -15.28 -2.96
N LEU A 347 -23.83 -15.08 -2.33
CA LEU A 347 -23.29 -15.99 -1.31
C LEU A 347 -24.10 -15.94 -0.01
N THR A 348 -24.64 -14.77 0.35
CA THR A 348 -25.57 -14.63 1.50
C THR A 348 -26.86 -15.41 1.27
N VAL A 349 -27.40 -15.38 0.05
CA VAL A 349 -28.57 -16.21 -0.32
C VAL A 349 -28.22 -17.70 -0.21
N ILE A 350 -27.06 -18.14 -0.71
CA ILE A 350 -26.59 -19.53 -0.58
C ILE A 350 -26.43 -19.95 0.89
N ALA A 351 -25.92 -19.06 1.76
CA ALA A 351 -25.79 -19.30 3.19
C ALA A 351 -27.14 -19.51 3.90
N LEU A 352 -28.17 -18.76 3.49
CA LEU A 352 -29.50 -18.75 4.13
C LEU A 352 -30.47 -19.81 3.58
N ILE A 353 -30.32 -20.26 2.33
CA ILE A 353 -31.20 -21.28 1.74
C ILE A 353 -31.08 -22.61 2.49
N HIS A 354 -32.17 -23.00 3.18
CA HIS A 354 -32.25 -24.23 3.97
C HIS A 354 -32.02 -25.53 3.17
N PRO A 355 -32.56 -25.70 1.94
CA PRO A 355 -32.27 -26.85 1.07
C PRO A 355 -30.78 -27.14 0.80
N ILE A 356 -29.89 -26.16 0.89
CA ILE A 356 -28.45 -26.36 0.69
C ILE A 356 -27.84 -26.88 2.01
N PRO A 357 -27.12 -28.01 2.02
CA PRO A 357 -26.43 -28.49 3.22
C PRO A 357 -25.43 -27.43 3.72
N ALA A 358 -25.44 -27.15 5.03
CA ALA A 358 -24.59 -26.10 5.59
C ALA A 358 -23.08 -26.36 5.40
N THR A 359 -22.67 -27.64 5.27
CA THR A 359 -21.31 -28.05 4.91
C THR A 359 -20.91 -27.64 3.49
N VAL A 360 -21.84 -27.65 2.54
CA VAL A 360 -21.64 -27.21 1.16
C VAL A 360 -21.63 -25.68 1.10
N ALA A 361 -22.60 -25.03 1.78
CA ALA A 361 -22.65 -23.58 1.89
C ALA A 361 -21.36 -23.01 2.50
N TYR A 362 -20.79 -23.66 3.52
CA TYR A 362 -19.50 -23.30 4.11
C TYR A 362 -18.36 -23.27 3.06
N GLY A 363 -18.13 -24.38 2.35
CA GLY A 363 -17.08 -24.45 1.33
C GLY A 363 -17.26 -23.44 0.20
N VAL A 364 -18.50 -23.26 -0.29
CA VAL A 364 -18.82 -22.31 -1.37
C VAL A 364 -18.57 -20.86 -0.94
N CYS A 365 -19.08 -20.45 0.22
CA CYS A 365 -18.94 -19.08 0.71
C CYS A 365 -17.49 -18.70 1.03
N TRP A 366 -16.64 -19.65 1.46
CA TRP A 366 -15.20 -19.39 1.65
C TRP A 366 -14.39 -19.46 0.36
N ALA A 367 -14.68 -20.36 -0.58
CA ALA A 367 -13.87 -20.53 -1.79
C ALA A 367 -14.14 -19.45 -2.85
N VAL A 368 -15.42 -19.15 -3.12
CA VAL A 368 -15.82 -18.32 -4.26
C VAL A 368 -15.28 -16.88 -4.20
N PRO A 369 -15.31 -16.15 -3.05
CA PRO A 369 -14.75 -14.79 -2.96
C PRO A 369 -13.27 -14.68 -3.35
N PHE A 370 -12.47 -15.70 -3.01
CA PHE A 370 -11.03 -15.66 -3.24
C PHE A 370 -10.65 -16.07 -4.66
N ILE A 371 -11.37 -17.04 -5.24
CA ILE A 371 -11.26 -17.37 -6.68
C ILE A 371 -11.67 -16.15 -7.52
N TRP A 372 -12.79 -15.52 -7.18
CA TRP A 372 -13.25 -14.28 -7.81
C TRP A 372 -12.21 -13.16 -7.70
N CYS A 373 -11.69 -12.91 -6.49
CA CYS A 373 -10.68 -11.87 -6.25
C CYS A 373 -9.38 -12.12 -7.04
N ALA A 374 -8.91 -13.36 -7.12
CA ALA A 374 -7.73 -13.72 -7.91
C ALA A 374 -7.93 -13.44 -9.41
N LEU A 375 -9.10 -13.80 -9.96
CA LEU A 375 -9.45 -13.57 -11.35
C LEU A 375 -9.61 -12.06 -11.66
N TRP A 376 -10.33 -11.32 -10.81
CA TRP A 376 -10.49 -9.87 -10.94
C TRP A 376 -9.16 -9.11 -10.82
N CYS A 377 -8.25 -9.57 -9.95
CA CYS A 377 -6.90 -9.05 -9.83
C CYS A 377 -6.12 -9.24 -11.14
N GLY A 378 -6.16 -10.43 -11.75
CA GLY A 378 -5.54 -10.71 -13.04
C GLY A 378 -6.04 -9.80 -14.17
N ILE A 379 -7.37 -9.61 -14.27
CA ILE A 379 -7.99 -8.68 -15.23
C ILE A 379 -7.51 -7.25 -14.97
N THR A 380 -7.57 -6.79 -13.73
CA THR A 380 -7.18 -5.44 -13.30
C THR A 380 -5.72 -5.13 -13.64
N ILE A 381 -4.80 -6.05 -13.37
CA ILE A 381 -3.37 -5.89 -13.68
C ILE A 381 -3.15 -5.70 -15.18
N LYS A 382 -3.80 -6.53 -16.02
CA LYS A 382 -3.68 -6.43 -17.49
C LYS A 382 -4.29 -5.13 -18.02
N TRP A 383 -5.44 -4.74 -17.48
CA TRP A 383 -6.14 -3.50 -17.87
C TRP A 383 -5.34 -2.26 -17.49
N CYS A 384 -4.99 -2.08 -16.20
CA CYS A 384 -4.26 -0.91 -15.72
C CYS A 384 -2.92 -0.74 -16.43
N LYS A 385 -2.18 -1.83 -16.71
CA LYS A 385 -0.96 -1.76 -17.54
C LYS A 385 -1.23 -1.19 -18.93
N ARG A 386 -2.26 -1.69 -19.63
CA ARG A 386 -2.63 -1.23 -20.97
C ARG A 386 -3.05 0.24 -20.98
N ASP A 387 -3.84 0.69 -20.00
CA ASP A 387 -4.29 2.08 -19.96
C ASP A 387 -3.22 3.06 -19.47
N MET A 388 -2.27 2.64 -18.63
CA MET A 388 -1.07 3.44 -18.29
C MET A 388 -0.08 3.58 -19.45
N VAL A 389 0.01 2.59 -20.35
CA VAL A 389 0.79 2.71 -21.59
C VAL A 389 0.15 3.72 -22.53
N ARG A 390 -1.16 3.59 -22.77
CA ARG A 390 -1.92 4.55 -23.60
C ARG A 390 -1.96 5.97 -23.02
N GLU A 391 -1.96 6.09 -21.68
CA GLU A 391 -1.82 7.38 -21.00
C GLU A 391 -0.51 8.06 -21.36
N ARG A 392 0.59 7.31 -21.35
CA ARG A 392 1.92 7.80 -21.74
C ARG A 392 1.94 8.21 -23.21
N GLU A 393 1.49 7.35 -24.10
CA GLU A 393 1.42 7.61 -25.55
C GLU A 393 0.59 8.87 -25.86
N GLU A 394 -0.57 9.06 -25.20
CA GLU A 394 -1.40 10.25 -25.36
C GLU A 394 -0.78 11.51 -24.73
N TRP A 395 0.04 11.36 -23.69
CA TRP A 395 0.77 12.48 -23.09
C TRP A 395 1.94 12.93 -23.96
N GLU A 396 2.74 11.98 -24.44
CA GLU A 396 3.88 12.21 -25.35
C GLU A 396 3.42 12.78 -26.70
N ARG A 397 2.21 12.42 -27.17
CA ARG A 397 1.63 13.00 -28.40
C ARG A 397 1.01 14.40 -28.21
N LYS A 398 0.69 14.80 -26.98
CA LYS A 398 0.14 16.14 -26.64
C LYS A 398 1.22 17.13 -26.23
N ASN A 399 2.25 16.63 -25.56
CA ASN A 399 3.48 17.34 -25.26
C ASN A 399 4.61 16.65 -26.03
N PRO A 400 4.62 16.73 -27.39
CA PRO A 400 5.76 16.27 -28.16
C PRO A 400 6.98 17.01 -27.62
N THR A 401 8.04 16.25 -27.31
CA THR A 401 9.18 16.79 -26.58
C THR A 401 9.79 17.98 -27.33
N GLU A 402 10.31 18.96 -26.60
CA GLU A 402 11.05 20.18 -27.02
C GLU A 402 12.28 19.93 -27.94
N LYS A 403 12.44 18.73 -28.48
CA LYS A 403 13.48 18.30 -29.41
C LYS A 403 13.42 18.98 -30.78
N LEU A 404 12.39 19.79 -31.07
CA LEU A 404 12.33 20.63 -32.26
C LEU A 404 12.79 22.08 -31.99
N GLU A 405 12.66 22.60 -30.78
CA GLU A 405 13.15 23.96 -30.46
C GLU A 405 14.67 23.98 -30.24
N ALA A 406 15.25 22.89 -29.73
CA ALA A 406 16.70 22.67 -29.75
C ALA A 406 17.27 22.49 -31.18
N ALA A 407 16.42 22.21 -32.18
CA ALA A 407 16.81 22.10 -33.59
C ALA A 407 16.57 23.42 -34.37
N SER A 408 15.79 24.36 -33.83
CA SER A 408 15.61 25.70 -34.40
C SER A 408 16.54 26.75 -33.79
N ASN A 409 17.09 26.48 -32.60
CA ASN A 409 18.02 27.38 -31.89
C ASN A 409 19.50 27.04 -32.15
N GLU A 410 19.82 26.59 -33.37
CA GLU A 410 21.18 26.66 -33.88
C GLU A 410 21.49 28.14 -34.15
N PRO A 411 22.51 28.75 -33.52
CA PRO A 411 22.81 30.15 -33.74
C PRO A 411 23.37 30.36 -35.15
N LEU A 412 22.80 31.33 -35.88
CA LEU A 412 23.45 31.95 -37.03
C LEU A 412 24.83 32.51 -36.62
N ALA A 413 25.88 31.72 -36.85
CA ALA A 413 27.27 32.05 -36.54
C ALA A 413 28.15 31.60 -37.72
N GLY A 414 28.36 32.53 -38.65
CA GLY A 414 28.77 32.27 -40.03
C GLY A 414 30.17 31.70 -40.28
N VAL A 415 30.36 31.31 -41.54
CA VAL A 415 31.27 32.00 -42.48
C VAL A 415 30.50 32.25 -43.78
#